data_AF-A0A963F198-F1
#
_entry.id   AF-A0A963F198-F1
#
_cell.length_a   1.000
_cell.length_b   1.000
_cell.length_c   1.000
_cell.angle_alpha   90.00
_cell.angle_beta   90.00
_cell.angle_gamma   90.00
#
_symmetry.space_group_name_H-M   'P 1'
#
loop_
_entity.id
_entity.type
_entity.pdbx_description
1 polymer ?
#
loop_
_entity_poly.entity_id
_entity_poly.type
_entity_poly.pdbx_seq_one_letter_code
_entity_poly.pdbx_strand_id
1 'polypeptide(L)'
;DRFYHNPGFADRNLTLDWWPVGSGPYMMVKNDPNSEIILERNPNFREDYYPGEGEPGDAEKGLLDDAGKRLPFIDRAVFRLEKEVLPLWTKFLQGYYDRSGEVHGNTNGVFDQAFVVGPDGVEMSTELADHDITMSPDVKPGIYYYGFNMRDPVVGGYTEEKRKLRQALQIAFNTEEYINIFYKGNGIAAHNVIPPGIPGHFEGEQGINPYVYDWVDGEPVRKSLDYARQLLAEAGYPNGRDARTGEPLKIFIDVQSQAISNTSMNWMDRVFGELGVQVEYRPADWNRTREKLLTGNTQIYSHGWLADYPDPENFLFLLYGPESPLVCECDGANNSSYDNPEYDELFRQVRVLPPGPERDKLVARMVELFRRDAVWLYAYYPKDIYLNNSWVYNTKRHGIWKGTLKYLDIDAGERARKQVEWNQPVTWPLYAGAALVIALLLPGVIAYRRRQNATARGPVE
;
A
#
# COMPACT_ATOMS: atom_id res chain seq x y z
N ASP A 1 -2.89 -22.06 25.35
CA ASP A 1 -3.99 -22.97 24.95
C ASP A 1 -4.85 -23.51 26.08
N ARG A 2 -4.33 -24.19 27.11
CA ARG A 2 -5.16 -24.78 28.18
C ARG A 2 -6.18 -23.83 28.84
N PHE A 3 -5.80 -22.56 29.06
CA PHE A 3 -6.68 -21.53 29.63
C PHE A 3 -7.97 -21.31 28.81
N TYR A 4 -7.88 -21.32 27.47
CA TYR A 4 -9.03 -21.08 26.59
C TYR A 4 -9.94 -22.31 26.43
N HIS A 5 -9.49 -23.48 26.89
CA HIS A 5 -10.27 -24.73 26.83
C HIS A 5 -11.09 -24.97 28.11
N ASN A 6 -11.23 -23.97 28.99
CA ASN A 6 -12.10 -24.07 30.16
C ASN A 6 -13.58 -24.20 29.73
N PRO A 7 -14.39 -25.03 30.40
CA PRO A 7 -15.80 -25.21 30.05
C PRO A 7 -16.58 -23.88 30.00
N GLY A 8 -17.36 -23.66 28.94
CA GLY A 8 -18.19 -22.48 28.75
C GLY A 8 -17.46 -21.21 28.28
N PHE A 9 -16.14 -21.27 28.03
CA PHE A 9 -15.38 -20.12 27.50
C PHE A 9 -15.71 -19.86 26.03
N ALA A 10 -15.71 -20.90 25.19
CA ALA A 10 -16.05 -20.80 23.77
C ALA A 10 -17.48 -20.24 23.57
N ASP A 11 -18.44 -20.68 24.38
CA ASP A 11 -19.84 -20.20 24.35
C ASP A 11 -19.97 -18.71 24.70
N ARG A 12 -18.94 -18.12 25.32
CA ARG A 12 -18.85 -16.70 25.69
C ARG A 12 -17.85 -15.92 24.84
N ASN A 13 -17.39 -16.49 23.72
CA ASN A 13 -16.34 -15.94 22.85
C ASN A 13 -15.02 -15.67 23.60
N LEU A 14 -14.73 -16.36 24.70
CA LEU A 14 -13.45 -16.29 25.40
C LEU A 14 -12.44 -17.25 24.77
N THR A 15 -12.04 -16.97 23.54
CA THR A 15 -11.08 -17.75 22.75
C THR A 15 -9.80 -16.96 22.50
N LEU A 16 -8.71 -17.62 22.09
CA LEU A 16 -7.43 -16.94 21.85
C LEU A 16 -7.51 -15.92 20.71
N ASP A 17 -8.25 -16.25 19.66
CA ASP A 17 -8.51 -15.42 18.49
C ASP A 17 -9.39 -14.21 18.81
N TRP A 18 -10.30 -14.31 19.79
CA TRP A 18 -11.17 -13.21 20.17
C TRP A 18 -10.66 -12.38 21.35
N TRP A 19 -9.97 -13.00 22.31
CA TRP A 19 -9.37 -12.34 23.48
C TRP A 19 -7.92 -12.78 23.65
N PRO A 20 -7.00 -12.23 22.84
CA PRO A 20 -5.60 -12.62 22.89
C PRO A 20 -4.95 -12.20 24.22
N VAL A 21 -4.23 -13.13 24.85
CA VAL A 21 -3.39 -12.88 26.03
C VAL A 21 -1.93 -12.93 25.59
N GLY A 22 -1.19 -11.86 25.86
CA GLY A 22 0.23 -11.73 25.51
C GLY A 22 1.03 -10.97 26.56
N SER A 23 2.35 -10.90 26.35
CA SER A 23 3.30 -10.16 27.19
C SER A 23 3.62 -8.77 26.64
N GLY A 24 2.81 -8.28 25.69
CA GLY A 24 3.02 -7.01 25.02
C GLY A 24 2.74 -5.79 25.90
N PRO A 25 3.04 -4.58 25.39
CA PRO A 25 2.89 -3.32 26.11
C PRO A 25 1.43 -2.92 26.38
N TYR A 26 0.49 -3.49 25.64
CA TYR A 26 -0.94 -3.25 25.83
C TYR A 26 -1.71 -4.57 25.90
N MET A 27 -2.81 -4.54 26.64
CA MET A 27 -3.80 -5.61 26.78
C MET A 27 -5.11 -5.20 26.11
N MET A 28 -5.78 -6.15 25.47
CA MET A 28 -7.08 -5.91 24.85
C MET A 28 -8.17 -5.87 25.93
N VAL A 29 -8.92 -4.77 26.00
CA VAL A 29 -10.02 -4.58 26.95
C VAL A 29 -11.40 -4.53 26.28
N LYS A 30 -11.43 -4.29 24.97
CA LYS A 30 -12.63 -4.42 24.14
C LYS A 30 -12.26 -4.95 22.77
N ASN A 31 -13.04 -5.92 22.30
CA ASN A 31 -12.98 -6.43 20.93
C ASN A 31 -14.39 -6.46 20.33
N ASP A 32 -14.71 -5.45 19.53
CA ASP A 32 -15.84 -5.48 18.61
C ASP A 32 -15.31 -5.20 17.19
N PRO A 33 -15.05 -6.25 16.39
CA PRO A 33 -14.50 -6.12 15.05
C PRO A 33 -15.36 -5.27 14.10
N ASN A 34 -16.64 -5.06 14.42
CA ASN A 34 -17.56 -4.26 13.60
C ASN A 34 -17.65 -2.80 14.03
N SER A 35 -16.97 -2.41 15.13
CA SER A 35 -17.08 -1.06 15.69
C SER A 35 -15.75 -0.55 16.22
N GLU A 36 -15.22 -1.15 17.29
CA GLU A 36 -13.99 -0.67 17.92
C GLU A 36 -13.23 -1.76 18.69
N ILE A 37 -11.91 -1.63 18.66
CA ILE A 37 -10.96 -2.40 19.45
C ILE A 37 -10.25 -1.42 20.39
N ILE A 38 -10.20 -1.74 21.68
CA ILE A 38 -9.57 -0.89 22.68
C ILE A 38 -8.47 -1.67 23.38
N LEU A 39 -7.28 -1.07 23.39
CA LEU A 39 -6.13 -1.57 24.10
C LEU A 39 -5.76 -0.61 25.23
N GLU A 40 -5.46 -1.14 26.41
CA GLU A 40 -4.98 -0.37 27.56
C GLU A 40 -3.58 -0.83 27.95
N ARG A 41 -2.80 0.07 28.55
CA ARG A 41 -1.44 -0.21 29.03
C ARG A 41 -1.44 -1.48 29.87
N ASN A 42 -0.54 -2.41 29.54
CA ASN A 42 -0.36 -3.62 30.32
C ASN A 42 0.47 -3.30 31.58
N PRO A 43 -0.11 -3.41 32.80
CA PRO A 43 0.62 -3.10 34.03
C PRO A 43 1.77 -4.09 34.32
N ASN A 44 1.74 -5.27 33.67
CA ASN A 44 2.76 -6.31 33.80
C ASN A 44 3.75 -6.31 32.64
N PHE A 45 3.76 -5.26 31.80
CA PHE A 45 4.75 -5.14 30.74
C PHE A 45 6.15 -5.04 31.36
N ARG A 46 7.09 -5.79 30.77
CA ARG A 46 8.51 -5.76 31.16
C ARG A 46 9.05 -4.34 31.08
N GLU A 47 10.13 -4.08 31.81
CA GLU A 47 10.88 -2.83 31.65
C GLU A 47 11.45 -2.76 30.24
N ASP A 48 11.14 -1.66 29.56
CA ASP A 48 11.55 -1.35 28.20
C ASP A 48 11.62 0.18 28.07
N TYR A 49 12.56 0.67 27.27
CA TYR A 49 12.89 2.08 27.19
C TYR A 49 12.97 2.53 25.73
N TYR A 50 12.66 3.79 25.49
CA TYR A 50 12.75 4.37 24.16
C TYR A 50 14.22 4.42 23.68
N PRO A 51 14.50 4.05 22.41
CA PRO A 51 15.86 3.95 21.91
C PRO A 51 16.61 5.28 21.96
N GLY A 52 17.91 5.22 22.29
CA GLY A 52 18.80 6.39 22.30
C GLY A 52 19.62 6.58 21.02
N GLU A 53 19.49 5.65 20.07
CA GLU A 53 20.18 5.67 18.79
C GLU A 53 19.16 5.66 17.65
N GLY A 54 19.49 6.30 16.54
CA GLY A 54 18.65 6.41 15.35
C GLY A 54 19.48 6.52 14.07
N GLU A 55 18.79 6.56 12.94
CA GLU A 55 19.41 6.77 11.63
C GLU A 55 19.87 8.23 11.47
N PRO A 56 20.80 8.52 10.53
CA PRO A 56 21.14 9.90 10.19
C PRO A 56 19.89 10.74 9.88
N GLY A 57 19.75 11.90 10.52
CA GLY A 57 18.56 12.75 10.38
C GLY A 57 17.46 12.52 11.42
N ASP A 58 17.50 11.42 12.20
CA ASP A 58 16.46 11.16 13.22
C ASP A 58 16.55 12.12 14.41
N ALA A 59 17.77 12.46 14.82
CA ALA A 59 18.00 13.40 15.92
C ALA A 59 17.48 14.80 15.57
N GLU A 60 17.76 15.26 14.35
CA GLU A 60 17.29 16.55 13.83
C GLU A 60 15.76 16.61 13.67
N LYS A 61 15.11 15.46 13.52
CA LYS A 61 13.65 15.31 13.48
C LYS A 61 13.01 15.18 14.88
N GLY A 62 13.79 15.26 15.96
CA GLY A 62 13.30 15.12 17.34
C GLY A 62 12.94 13.68 17.74
N LEU A 63 13.25 12.68 16.91
CA LEU A 63 12.88 11.28 17.18
C LEU A 63 13.67 10.65 18.32
N LEU A 64 14.68 11.35 18.87
CA LEU A 64 15.49 10.91 20.01
C LEU A 64 15.20 11.72 21.29
N ASP A 65 14.24 12.64 21.27
CA ASP A 65 13.92 13.52 22.42
C ASP A 65 13.42 12.73 23.64
N ASP A 66 12.84 11.55 23.38
CA ASP A 66 12.33 10.64 24.40
C ASP A 66 13.31 9.54 24.80
N ALA A 67 14.56 9.58 24.32
CA ALA A 67 15.59 8.59 24.60
C ALA A 67 15.68 8.24 26.10
N GLY A 68 15.62 6.94 26.40
CA GLY A 68 15.72 6.43 27.77
C GLY A 68 14.46 6.61 28.63
N LYS A 69 13.37 7.20 28.12
CA LYS A 69 12.08 7.22 28.84
C LYS A 69 11.42 5.84 28.82
N ARG A 70 10.64 5.54 29.86
CA ARG A 70 9.98 4.23 30.05
C ARG A 70 8.78 4.06 29.11
N LEU A 71 8.71 2.91 28.45
CA LEU A 71 7.61 2.56 27.54
C LEU A 71 6.50 1.74 28.23
N PRO A 72 5.27 1.74 27.69
CA PRO A 72 4.78 2.61 26.60
C PRO A 72 4.51 4.06 27.07
N PHE A 73 4.30 5.03 26.17
CA PHE A 73 3.96 6.40 26.59
C PHE A 73 2.47 6.62 26.80
N ILE A 74 1.62 6.20 25.88
CA ILE A 74 0.18 6.36 26.01
C ILE A 74 -0.47 5.26 26.88
N ASP A 75 -1.55 5.61 27.58
CA ASP A 75 -2.27 4.67 28.45
C ASP A 75 -3.31 3.83 27.73
N ARG A 76 -3.84 4.34 26.62
CA ARG A 76 -4.96 3.73 25.91
C ARG A 76 -4.91 4.04 24.42
N ALA A 77 -5.12 3.01 23.62
CA ALA A 77 -5.28 3.10 22.17
C ALA A 77 -6.68 2.64 21.77
N VAL A 78 -7.34 3.40 20.91
CA VAL A 78 -8.70 3.12 20.43
C VAL A 78 -8.66 3.02 18.90
N PHE A 79 -8.91 1.83 18.38
CA PHE A 79 -9.05 1.58 16.95
C PHE A 79 -10.53 1.53 16.62
N ARG A 80 -10.99 2.44 15.76
CA ARG A 80 -12.40 2.47 15.30
C ARG A 80 -12.49 2.06 13.85
N LEU A 81 -13.48 1.22 13.53
CA LEU A 81 -13.79 0.86 12.17
C LEU A 81 -14.71 1.92 11.55
N GLU A 82 -14.15 2.73 10.67
CA GLU A 82 -14.91 3.61 9.78
C GLU A 82 -14.89 2.99 8.38
N LYS A 83 -16.05 2.56 7.89
CA LYS A 83 -16.15 1.88 6.58
C LYS A 83 -16.00 2.84 5.41
N GLU A 84 -16.39 4.09 5.61
CA GLU A 84 -16.41 5.12 4.59
C GLU A 84 -15.21 6.06 4.75
N VAL A 85 -14.49 6.28 3.66
CA VAL A 85 -13.23 7.05 3.66
C VAL A 85 -13.48 8.54 3.96
N LEU A 86 -14.52 9.13 3.39
CA LEU A 86 -14.81 10.58 3.55
C LEU A 86 -15.12 10.95 5.02
N PRO A 87 -16.02 10.26 5.74
CA PRO A 87 -16.23 10.52 7.17
C PRO A 87 -14.96 10.32 8.02
N LEU A 88 -14.15 9.30 7.72
CA LEU A 88 -12.87 9.09 8.39
C LEU A 88 -11.95 10.30 8.19
N TRP A 89 -11.85 10.78 6.95
CA TRP A 89 -11.04 11.94 6.57
C TRP A 89 -11.48 13.21 7.30
N THR A 90 -12.77 13.52 7.26
CA THR A 90 -13.32 14.70 7.94
C THR A 90 -13.07 14.65 9.44
N LYS A 91 -13.29 13.50 10.10
CA LYS A 91 -13.02 13.33 11.54
C LYS A 91 -11.54 13.47 11.87
N PHE A 92 -10.64 13.01 11.00
CA PHE A 92 -9.20 13.17 11.15
C PHE A 92 -8.81 14.65 11.10
N LEU A 93 -9.28 15.41 10.10
CA LEU A 93 -9.05 16.87 9.99
C LEU A 93 -9.67 17.67 11.14
N GLN A 94 -10.78 17.19 11.70
CA GLN A 94 -11.41 17.74 12.90
C GLN A 94 -10.67 17.39 14.20
N GLY A 95 -9.60 16.59 14.14
CA GLY A 95 -8.81 16.17 15.29
C GLY A 95 -9.45 15.07 16.15
N TYR A 96 -10.51 14.41 15.69
CA TYR A 96 -11.11 13.26 16.39
C TYR A 96 -10.29 11.97 16.25
N TYR A 97 -9.39 11.91 15.26
CA TYR A 97 -8.40 10.85 15.11
C TYR A 97 -7.01 11.43 15.15
N ASP A 98 -6.11 10.78 15.90
CA ASP A 98 -4.72 11.21 16.00
C ASP A 98 -3.95 10.98 14.67
N ARG A 99 -4.35 9.95 13.90
CA ARG A 99 -3.69 9.49 12.66
C ARG A 99 -4.71 9.17 11.57
N SER A 100 -4.32 9.22 10.30
CA SER A 100 -5.21 8.90 9.16
C SER A 100 -5.54 7.40 9.02
N GLY A 101 -4.93 6.54 9.84
CA GLY A 101 -5.23 5.10 9.93
C GLY A 101 -3.98 4.22 10.03
N GLU A 102 -4.22 2.93 10.24
CA GLU A 102 -3.17 1.90 10.36
C GLU A 102 -3.12 0.93 9.16
N VAL A 103 -4.02 1.08 8.20
CA VAL A 103 -4.19 0.18 7.06
C VAL A 103 -3.98 0.94 5.76
N HIS A 104 -3.30 0.28 4.81
CA HIS A 104 -3.09 0.79 3.46
C HIS A 104 -4.40 1.11 2.76
N GLY A 105 -4.44 2.24 2.06
CA GLY A 105 -5.55 2.63 1.18
C GLY A 105 -6.55 3.63 1.75
N ASN A 106 -6.47 3.98 3.05
CA ASN A 106 -7.36 4.99 3.64
C ASN A 106 -7.23 6.37 2.97
N THR A 107 -6.09 6.66 2.35
CA THR A 107 -5.89 7.91 1.60
C THR A 107 -6.26 7.77 0.12
N ASN A 108 -6.40 6.58 -0.46
CA ASN A 108 -6.64 6.42 -1.90
C ASN A 108 -7.95 7.08 -2.35
N GLY A 109 -9.00 7.01 -1.52
CA GLY A 109 -10.30 7.64 -1.82
C GLY A 109 -10.33 9.16 -1.64
N VAL A 110 -9.33 9.74 -0.95
CA VAL A 110 -9.21 11.19 -0.68
C VAL A 110 -7.85 11.73 -1.12
N PHE A 111 -7.14 11.00 -1.97
CA PHE A 111 -5.76 11.28 -2.32
C PHE A 111 -5.66 12.67 -2.96
N ASP A 112 -6.59 12.99 -3.86
CA ASP A 112 -6.63 14.29 -4.54
C ASP A 112 -6.99 15.46 -3.60
N GLN A 113 -7.51 15.20 -2.39
CA GLN A 113 -7.74 16.22 -1.34
C GLN A 113 -6.51 16.36 -0.44
N ALA A 114 -5.84 15.25 -0.17
CA ALA A 114 -4.69 15.18 0.72
C ALA A 114 -3.39 15.61 0.05
N PHE A 115 -3.24 15.37 -1.26
CA PHE A 115 -1.96 15.47 -1.94
C PHE A 115 -2.05 16.10 -3.33
N VAL A 116 -0.94 16.72 -3.72
CA VAL A 116 -0.68 17.23 -5.08
C VAL A 116 0.54 16.50 -5.63
N VAL A 117 0.53 16.16 -6.91
CA VAL A 117 1.70 15.56 -7.58
C VAL A 117 2.59 16.71 -8.08
N GLY A 118 3.73 16.92 -7.43
CA GLY A 118 4.77 17.86 -7.80
C GLY A 118 5.92 17.21 -8.59
N PRO A 119 6.93 18.00 -8.99
CA PRO A 119 8.11 17.50 -9.71
C PRO A 119 8.90 16.45 -8.94
N ASP A 120 8.92 16.56 -7.60
CA ASP A 120 9.68 15.69 -6.70
C ASP A 120 8.82 14.55 -6.09
N GLY A 121 7.57 14.40 -6.56
CA GLY A 121 6.66 13.34 -6.14
C GLY A 121 5.38 13.85 -5.47
N VAL A 122 4.90 13.11 -4.46
CA VAL A 122 3.64 13.42 -3.77
C VAL A 122 3.89 14.45 -2.67
N GLU A 123 3.28 15.62 -2.78
CA GLU A 123 3.36 16.73 -1.82
C GLU A 123 2.02 16.89 -1.08
N MET A 124 2.05 17.39 0.16
CA MET A 124 0.83 17.67 0.93
C MET A 124 0.05 18.86 0.34
N SER A 125 -1.27 18.79 0.40
CA SER A 125 -2.12 19.93 0.05
C SER A 125 -1.96 21.08 1.04
N THR A 126 -2.32 22.30 0.62
CA THR A 126 -2.28 23.48 1.49
C THR A 126 -3.18 23.34 2.72
N GLU A 127 -4.30 22.63 2.58
CA GLU A 127 -5.20 22.33 3.70
C GLU A 127 -4.51 21.49 4.79
N LEU A 128 -3.72 20.47 4.41
CA LEU A 128 -2.96 19.69 5.40
C LEU A 128 -1.87 20.51 6.07
N ALA A 129 -1.20 21.38 5.30
CA ALA A 129 -0.19 22.28 5.83
C ALA A 129 -0.77 23.27 6.86
N ASP A 130 -1.95 23.84 6.60
CA ASP A 130 -2.65 24.74 7.53
C ASP A 130 -3.06 24.04 8.84
N HIS A 131 -3.22 22.71 8.80
CA HIS A 131 -3.52 21.88 9.97
C HIS A 131 -2.28 21.36 10.71
N ASP A 132 -1.07 21.80 10.34
CA ASP A 132 0.20 21.31 10.88
C ASP A 132 0.35 19.76 10.78
N ILE A 133 -0.30 19.13 9.79
CA ILE A 133 -0.26 17.69 9.62
C ILE A 133 1.11 17.27 9.11
N THR A 134 1.67 16.23 9.73
CA THR A 134 2.95 15.65 9.32
C THR A 134 2.74 14.43 8.44
N MET A 135 3.55 14.35 7.37
CA MET A 135 3.60 13.22 6.47
C MET A 135 4.80 12.34 6.78
N SER A 136 4.57 11.05 6.96
CA SER A 136 5.61 10.05 7.11
C SER A 136 5.55 9.09 5.92
N PRO A 137 6.27 9.38 4.81
CA PRO A 137 6.41 8.42 3.73
C PRO A 137 7.31 7.26 4.21
N ASP A 138 6.91 6.04 3.93
CA ASP A 138 7.71 4.84 4.18
C ASP A 138 7.73 3.96 2.92
N VAL A 139 8.92 3.57 2.48
CA VAL A 139 9.03 2.56 1.42
C VAL A 139 8.94 1.22 2.12
N LYS A 140 7.78 0.58 1.99
CA LYS A 140 7.57 -0.70 2.66
C LYS A 140 8.46 -1.75 2.00
N PRO A 141 9.24 -2.52 2.78
CA PRO A 141 10.00 -3.65 2.25
C PRO A 141 9.04 -4.73 1.78
N GLY A 142 8.62 -4.62 0.53
CA GLY A 142 7.64 -5.45 -0.11
C GLY A 142 7.61 -5.21 -1.60
N ILE A 143 6.95 -6.11 -2.31
CA ILE A 143 6.85 -6.07 -3.77
C ILE A 143 5.49 -6.59 -4.20
N TYR A 144 4.85 -5.88 -5.12
CA TYR A 144 3.65 -6.34 -5.82
C TYR A 144 4.01 -6.55 -7.28
N TYR A 145 3.54 -7.64 -7.88
CA TYR A 145 4.00 -8.06 -9.19
C TYR A 145 2.97 -8.88 -9.94
N TYR A 146 3.10 -8.89 -11.27
CA TYR A 146 2.45 -9.87 -12.13
C TYR A 146 3.49 -10.90 -12.57
N GLY A 147 3.36 -12.14 -12.11
CA GLY A 147 4.29 -13.22 -12.44
C GLY A 147 3.88 -13.96 -13.69
N PHE A 148 4.86 -14.42 -14.50
CA PHE A 148 4.60 -15.42 -15.53
C PHE A 148 4.67 -16.81 -14.91
N ASN A 149 3.72 -17.69 -15.24
CA ASN A 149 3.87 -19.10 -14.96
C ASN A 149 4.89 -19.71 -15.94
N MET A 150 6.06 -20.08 -15.43
CA MET A 150 7.17 -20.62 -16.21
C MET A 150 6.89 -22.00 -16.80
N ARG A 151 5.79 -22.65 -16.42
CA ARG A 151 5.29 -23.90 -17.02
C ARG A 151 4.24 -23.68 -18.12
N ASP A 152 3.75 -22.45 -18.29
CA ASP A 152 2.78 -22.15 -19.34
C ASP A 152 3.39 -22.35 -20.74
N PRO A 153 2.68 -22.98 -21.69
CA PRO A 153 3.22 -23.29 -23.01
C PRO A 153 3.46 -22.06 -23.89
N VAL A 154 2.84 -20.91 -23.59
CA VAL A 154 2.96 -19.67 -24.36
C VAL A 154 4.01 -18.76 -23.74
N VAL A 155 3.85 -18.36 -22.48
CA VAL A 155 4.71 -17.38 -21.81
C VAL A 155 5.82 -18.01 -20.99
N GLY A 156 5.71 -19.29 -20.63
CA GLY A 156 6.70 -20.02 -19.83
C GLY A 156 7.86 -20.58 -20.64
N GLY A 157 8.79 -21.25 -19.95
CA GLY A 157 9.98 -21.87 -20.52
C GLY A 157 11.22 -20.96 -20.62
N TYR A 158 12.36 -21.58 -20.92
CA TYR A 158 13.70 -20.98 -20.82
C TYR A 158 14.37 -20.72 -22.17
N THR A 159 13.71 -21.06 -23.30
CA THR A 159 14.29 -20.80 -24.62
C THR A 159 14.42 -19.30 -24.86
N GLU A 160 15.28 -18.93 -25.81
CA GLU A 160 15.51 -17.54 -26.15
C GLU A 160 14.23 -16.87 -26.66
N GLU A 161 13.44 -17.56 -27.49
CA GLU A 161 12.17 -17.05 -28.02
C GLU A 161 11.17 -16.75 -26.90
N LYS A 162 11.10 -17.63 -25.89
CA LYS A 162 10.22 -17.42 -24.72
C LYS A 162 10.68 -16.25 -23.86
N ARG A 163 11.99 -16.08 -23.66
CA ARG A 163 12.55 -14.92 -22.96
C ARG A 163 12.27 -13.62 -23.70
N LYS A 164 12.48 -13.58 -25.03
CA LYS A 164 12.18 -12.41 -25.86
C LYS A 164 10.70 -12.03 -25.85
N LEU A 165 9.80 -13.01 -25.86
CA LEU A 165 8.37 -12.77 -25.68
C LEU A 165 8.09 -12.06 -24.35
N ARG A 166 8.60 -12.60 -23.23
CA ARG A 166 8.39 -11.99 -21.91
C ARG A 166 9.01 -10.59 -21.81
N GLN A 167 10.22 -10.39 -22.33
CA GLN A 167 10.88 -9.08 -22.37
C GLN A 167 10.09 -8.06 -23.21
N ALA A 168 9.55 -8.45 -24.37
CA ALA A 168 8.69 -7.59 -25.18
C ALA A 168 7.45 -7.13 -24.39
N LEU A 169 6.83 -8.04 -23.64
CA LEU A 169 5.68 -7.72 -22.79
C LEU A 169 6.07 -6.82 -21.61
N GLN A 170 7.22 -7.06 -20.96
CA GLN A 170 7.76 -6.20 -19.88
C GLN A 170 8.05 -4.77 -20.37
N ILE A 171 8.62 -4.63 -21.57
CA ILE A 171 8.93 -3.32 -22.18
C ILE A 171 7.64 -2.56 -22.45
N ALA A 172 6.64 -3.22 -23.05
CA ALA A 172 5.34 -2.59 -23.32
C ALA A 172 4.60 -2.19 -22.04
N PHE A 173 4.69 -2.99 -20.98
CA PHE A 173 4.10 -2.63 -19.68
C PHE A 173 4.88 -1.49 -19.01
N ASN A 174 4.49 -0.25 -19.31
CA ASN A 174 5.05 0.94 -18.69
C ASN A 174 4.63 1.02 -17.20
N THR A 175 5.49 0.50 -16.32
CA THR A 175 5.22 0.38 -14.88
C THR A 175 5.12 1.76 -14.22
N GLU A 176 5.93 2.72 -14.66
CA GLU A 176 5.92 4.09 -14.17
C GLU A 176 4.58 4.78 -14.51
N GLU A 177 4.12 4.64 -15.75
CA GLU A 177 2.80 5.12 -16.17
C GLU A 177 1.67 4.44 -15.37
N TYR A 178 1.75 3.12 -15.19
CA TYR A 178 0.78 2.37 -14.39
C TYR A 178 0.70 2.86 -12.95
N ILE A 179 1.85 3.07 -12.29
CA ILE A 179 1.93 3.62 -10.94
C ILE A 179 1.34 5.04 -10.89
N ASN A 180 1.67 5.89 -11.86
CA ASN A 180 1.16 7.26 -11.89
C ASN A 180 -0.36 7.33 -12.06
N ILE A 181 -0.93 6.50 -12.93
CA ILE A 181 -2.38 6.49 -13.19
C ILE A 181 -3.16 5.85 -12.05
N PHE A 182 -2.75 4.67 -11.60
CA PHE A 182 -3.56 3.83 -10.70
C PHE A 182 -3.17 3.95 -9.22
N TYR A 183 -1.93 4.34 -8.94
CA TYR A 183 -1.40 4.52 -7.58
C TYR A 183 -1.00 5.98 -7.30
N LYS A 184 -1.27 6.92 -8.21
CA LYS A 184 -1.00 8.35 -8.04
C LYS A 184 0.46 8.66 -7.67
N GLY A 185 1.40 7.88 -8.22
CA GLY A 185 2.84 8.01 -7.92
C GLY A 185 3.27 7.35 -6.61
N ASN A 186 2.36 6.71 -5.88
CA ASN A 186 2.63 6.06 -4.59
C ASN A 186 3.24 4.66 -4.74
N GLY A 187 4.36 4.58 -5.44
CA GLY A 187 5.12 3.36 -5.67
C GLY A 187 6.43 3.65 -6.41
N ILE A 188 7.32 2.66 -6.44
CA ILE A 188 8.58 2.71 -7.19
C ILE A 188 8.56 1.53 -8.17
N ALA A 189 8.83 1.78 -9.46
CA ALA A 189 8.95 0.70 -10.43
C ALA A 189 10.08 -0.25 -10.01
N ALA A 190 9.79 -1.55 -9.92
CA ALA A 190 10.76 -2.51 -9.45
C ALA A 190 11.56 -3.09 -10.63
N HIS A 191 12.88 -3.03 -10.50
CA HIS A 191 13.82 -3.57 -11.46
C HIS A 191 14.36 -4.97 -11.07
N ASN A 192 14.05 -5.43 -9.85
CA ASN A 192 14.40 -6.75 -9.36
C ASN A 192 13.48 -7.16 -8.18
N VAL A 193 13.70 -8.37 -7.66
CA VAL A 193 12.85 -8.99 -6.62
C VAL A 193 13.08 -8.42 -5.20
N ILE A 194 14.21 -7.76 -4.95
CA ILE A 194 14.62 -7.26 -3.63
C ILE A 194 14.21 -5.77 -3.50
N PRO A 195 13.35 -5.40 -2.54
CA PRO A 195 12.92 -4.02 -2.36
C PRO A 195 13.97 -3.13 -1.68
N PRO A 196 13.83 -1.79 -1.80
CA PRO A 196 14.63 -0.85 -1.02
C PRO A 196 14.55 -1.14 0.48
N GLY A 197 15.64 -0.88 1.20
CA GLY A 197 15.76 -1.18 2.63
C GLY A 197 16.16 -2.63 2.94
N ILE A 198 16.26 -3.50 1.95
CA ILE A 198 16.79 -4.87 2.11
C ILE A 198 18.22 -4.94 1.51
N PRO A 199 19.21 -5.53 2.22
CA PRO A 199 20.54 -5.73 1.67
C PRO A 199 20.51 -6.45 0.32
N GLY A 200 21.33 -6.01 -0.64
CA GLY A 200 21.33 -6.54 -2.01
C GLY A 200 20.41 -5.80 -2.99
N HIS A 201 19.61 -4.84 -2.50
CA HIS A 201 19.04 -3.81 -3.36
C HIS A 201 20.14 -2.83 -3.79
N PHE A 202 20.24 -2.55 -5.09
CA PHE A 202 21.17 -1.58 -5.65
C PHE A 202 20.41 -0.44 -6.32
N GLU A 203 20.91 0.78 -6.17
CA GLU A 203 20.45 1.96 -6.90
C GLU A 203 21.37 2.26 -8.09
N GLY A 204 20.98 3.24 -8.91
CA GLY A 204 21.75 3.65 -10.10
C GLY A 204 21.81 2.58 -11.20
N GLU A 205 22.83 2.65 -12.05
CA GLU A 205 23.02 1.77 -13.21
C GLU A 205 23.01 0.27 -12.85
N GLN A 206 23.60 -0.11 -11.71
CA GLN A 206 23.60 -1.51 -11.25
C GLN A 206 22.19 -2.00 -10.85
N GLY A 207 21.34 -1.07 -10.41
CA GLY A 207 19.98 -1.31 -9.95
C GLY A 207 18.96 -1.55 -11.06
N ILE A 208 19.23 -1.11 -12.28
CA ILE A 208 18.24 -1.20 -13.37
C ILE A 208 18.11 -2.62 -13.92
N ASN A 209 16.98 -2.89 -14.57
CA ASN A 209 16.82 -4.09 -15.40
C ASN A 209 17.26 -3.76 -16.84
N PRO A 210 18.46 -4.20 -17.28
CA PRO A 210 19.02 -3.79 -18.57
C PRO A 210 18.26 -4.38 -19.79
N TYR A 211 17.40 -5.37 -19.56
CA TYR A 211 16.57 -5.96 -20.62
C TYR A 211 15.31 -5.13 -20.93
N VAL A 212 14.95 -4.21 -20.03
CA VAL A 212 13.77 -3.34 -20.15
C VAL A 212 14.14 -1.87 -20.26
N TYR A 213 15.29 -1.48 -19.69
CA TYR A 213 15.77 -0.10 -19.63
C TYR A 213 17.21 0.00 -20.14
N ASP A 214 17.56 1.18 -20.65
CA ASP A 214 18.92 1.63 -20.91
C ASP A 214 19.31 2.68 -19.85
N TRP A 215 20.59 2.73 -19.47
CA TRP A 215 21.10 3.78 -18.60
C TRP A 215 21.57 4.96 -19.46
N VAL A 216 20.89 6.09 -19.38
CA VAL A 216 21.17 7.27 -20.22
C VAL A 216 21.16 8.52 -19.35
N ASP A 217 22.23 9.32 -19.41
CA ASP A 217 22.37 10.59 -18.69
C ASP A 217 22.13 10.51 -17.17
N GLY A 218 22.44 9.36 -16.56
CA GLY A 218 22.29 9.13 -15.12
C GLY A 218 20.90 8.65 -14.69
N GLU A 219 20.03 8.32 -15.64
CA GLU A 219 18.65 7.89 -15.38
C GLU A 219 18.28 6.61 -16.15
N PRO A 220 17.36 5.79 -15.64
CA PRO A 220 16.81 4.65 -16.37
C PRO A 220 15.82 5.10 -17.45
N VAL A 221 16.14 4.84 -18.72
CA VAL A 221 15.25 5.11 -19.86
C VAL A 221 14.68 3.80 -20.39
N ARG A 222 13.37 3.65 -20.35
CA ARG A 222 12.68 2.46 -20.86
C ARG A 222 12.91 2.28 -22.36
N LYS A 223 13.16 1.04 -22.79
CA LYS A 223 13.32 0.68 -24.20
C LYS A 223 12.04 0.97 -24.98
N SER A 224 12.19 1.24 -26.28
CA SER A 224 11.06 1.66 -27.12
C SER A 224 10.11 0.51 -27.45
N LEU A 225 8.86 0.86 -27.77
CA LEU A 225 7.88 -0.10 -28.28
C LEU A 225 8.30 -0.73 -29.62
N ASP A 226 9.09 -0.04 -30.43
CA ASP A 226 9.64 -0.63 -31.67
C ASP A 226 10.62 -1.77 -31.36
N TYR A 227 11.45 -1.60 -30.33
CA TYR A 227 12.31 -2.69 -29.85
C TYR A 227 11.49 -3.86 -29.28
N ALA A 228 10.41 -3.57 -28.54
CA ALA A 228 9.48 -4.61 -28.09
C ALA A 228 8.84 -5.37 -29.27
N ARG A 229 8.41 -4.68 -30.33
CA ARG A 229 7.88 -5.31 -31.55
C ARG A 229 8.93 -6.18 -32.25
N GLN A 230 10.18 -5.75 -32.29
CA GLN A 230 11.28 -6.55 -32.81
C GLN A 230 11.46 -7.85 -32.00
N LEU A 231 11.56 -7.75 -30.68
CA LEU A 231 11.66 -8.92 -29.80
C LEU A 231 10.47 -9.87 -29.95
N LEU A 232 9.27 -9.33 -30.10
CA LEU A 232 8.06 -10.11 -30.32
C LEU A 232 8.09 -10.86 -31.67
N ALA A 233 8.60 -10.23 -32.73
CA ALA A 233 8.81 -10.89 -34.02
C ALA A 233 9.88 -11.99 -33.93
N GLU A 234 11.00 -11.73 -33.25
CA GLU A 234 12.05 -12.73 -32.99
C GLU A 234 11.56 -13.90 -32.13
N ALA A 235 10.58 -13.65 -31.25
CA ALA A 235 9.89 -14.68 -30.48
C ALA A 235 8.89 -15.52 -31.31
N GLY A 236 8.73 -15.19 -32.60
CA GLY A 236 7.81 -15.87 -33.51
C GLY A 236 6.40 -15.27 -33.56
N TYR A 237 6.20 -14.06 -33.02
CA TYR A 237 4.91 -13.37 -32.98
C TYR A 237 4.91 -11.99 -33.70
N PRO A 238 5.32 -11.89 -34.98
CA PRO A 238 5.31 -10.61 -35.69
C PRO A 238 3.91 -9.97 -35.65
N ASN A 239 3.84 -8.70 -35.23
CA ASN A 239 2.59 -7.95 -35.03
C ASN A 239 1.57 -8.66 -34.11
N GLY A 240 2.05 -9.40 -33.10
CA GLY A 240 1.20 -10.11 -32.16
C GLY A 240 0.45 -11.30 -32.77
N ARG A 241 1.00 -11.91 -33.83
CA ARG A 241 0.43 -13.09 -34.48
C ARG A 241 1.47 -14.18 -34.63
N ASP A 242 1.08 -15.41 -34.34
CA ASP A 242 1.95 -16.58 -34.51
C ASP A 242 2.42 -16.69 -35.97
N ALA A 243 3.73 -16.71 -36.20
CA ALA A 243 4.32 -16.70 -37.54
C ALA A 243 3.98 -17.96 -38.37
N ARG A 244 3.58 -19.06 -37.72
CA ARG A 244 3.28 -20.35 -38.37
C ARG A 244 1.79 -20.48 -38.67
N THR A 245 0.93 -20.05 -37.76
CA THR A 245 -0.53 -20.24 -37.87
C THR A 245 -1.27 -18.98 -38.30
N GLY A 246 -0.69 -17.80 -38.09
CA GLY A 246 -1.33 -16.51 -38.30
C GLY A 246 -2.35 -16.13 -37.20
N GLU A 247 -2.58 -16.99 -36.22
CA GLU A 247 -3.50 -16.75 -35.12
C GLU A 247 -3.00 -15.62 -34.20
N PRO A 248 -3.89 -14.79 -33.64
CA PRO A 248 -3.51 -13.77 -32.67
C PRO A 248 -2.88 -14.37 -31.41
N LEU A 249 -1.81 -13.74 -30.92
CA LEU A 249 -1.25 -14.02 -29.61
C LEU A 249 -2.24 -13.54 -28.55
N LYS A 250 -2.77 -14.50 -27.78
CA LYS A 250 -3.65 -14.25 -26.65
C LYS A 250 -2.89 -14.52 -25.36
N ILE A 251 -2.90 -13.54 -24.46
CA ILE A 251 -2.42 -13.69 -23.09
C ILE A 251 -3.59 -13.62 -22.12
N PHE A 252 -3.47 -14.32 -21.01
CA PHE A 252 -4.48 -14.41 -19.98
C PHE A 252 -3.92 -13.90 -18.66
N ILE A 253 -4.64 -12.96 -18.05
CA ILE A 253 -4.24 -12.36 -16.78
C ILE A 253 -5.22 -12.79 -15.68
N ASP A 254 -4.71 -13.61 -14.78
CA ASP A 254 -5.35 -14.13 -13.59
C ASP A 254 -5.17 -13.13 -12.43
N VAL A 255 -6.25 -12.43 -12.09
CA VAL A 255 -6.23 -11.32 -11.13
C VAL A 255 -7.25 -11.53 -10.03
N GLN A 256 -6.94 -11.02 -8.85
CA GLN A 256 -7.94 -10.99 -7.78
C GLN A 256 -9.01 -9.94 -8.10
N SER A 257 -10.29 -10.30 -8.01
CA SER A 257 -11.41 -9.43 -8.41
C SER A 257 -11.43 -8.07 -7.68
N GLN A 258 -10.88 -7.99 -6.47
CA GLN A 258 -10.78 -6.74 -5.70
C GLN A 258 -9.55 -5.90 -6.05
N ALA A 259 -8.56 -6.48 -6.74
CA ALA A 259 -7.28 -5.84 -7.05
C ALA A 259 -7.24 -5.20 -8.45
N ILE A 260 -8.28 -5.40 -9.27
CA ILE A 260 -8.33 -4.87 -10.64
C ILE A 260 -9.61 -4.07 -10.89
N SER A 261 -9.50 -2.97 -11.63
CA SER A 261 -10.63 -2.15 -12.09
C SER A 261 -10.82 -2.28 -13.61
N ASN A 262 -12.03 -1.97 -14.10
CA ASN A 262 -12.28 -1.85 -15.54
C ASN A 262 -11.34 -0.85 -16.22
N THR A 263 -10.98 0.23 -15.52
CA THR A 263 -10.05 1.23 -16.04
C THR A 263 -8.64 0.65 -16.22
N SER A 264 -8.16 -0.15 -15.27
CA SER A 264 -6.86 -0.83 -15.40
C SER A 264 -6.86 -1.91 -16.49
N MET A 265 -7.98 -2.61 -16.68
CA MET A 265 -8.14 -3.57 -17.79
C MET A 265 -8.10 -2.84 -19.15
N ASN A 266 -8.89 -1.78 -19.33
CA ASN A 266 -8.89 -0.99 -20.57
C ASN A 266 -7.51 -0.38 -20.87
N TRP A 267 -6.76 0.04 -19.85
CA TRP A 267 -5.40 0.53 -20.03
C TRP A 267 -4.46 -0.57 -20.51
N MET A 268 -4.51 -1.77 -19.91
CA MET A 268 -3.71 -2.92 -20.36
C MET A 268 -4.08 -3.36 -21.78
N ASP A 269 -5.37 -3.35 -22.14
CA ASP A 269 -5.85 -3.64 -23.49
C ASP A 269 -5.22 -2.69 -24.52
N ARG A 270 -5.16 -1.39 -24.21
CA ARG A 270 -4.50 -0.41 -25.06
C ARG A 270 -3.01 -0.72 -25.19
N VAL A 271 -2.31 -0.90 -24.06
CA VAL A 271 -0.86 -1.14 -24.00
C VAL A 271 -0.45 -2.37 -24.82
N PHE A 272 -1.11 -3.51 -24.59
CA PHE A 272 -0.78 -4.74 -25.32
C PHE A 272 -1.33 -4.72 -26.75
N GLY A 273 -2.41 -3.98 -27.00
CA GLY A 273 -2.93 -3.70 -28.34
C GLY A 273 -1.93 -2.98 -29.25
N GLU A 274 -1.03 -2.14 -28.71
CA GLU A 274 0.05 -1.49 -29.46
C GLU A 274 1.11 -2.47 -30.00
N LEU A 275 1.15 -3.70 -29.46
CA LEU A 275 1.92 -4.84 -29.95
C LEU A 275 1.08 -5.84 -30.77
N GLY A 276 -0.23 -5.62 -30.91
CA GLY A 276 -1.16 -6.57 -31.53
C GLY A 276 -1.52 -7.76 -30.65
N VAL A 277 -1.19 -7.73 -29.35
CA VAL A 277 -1.45 -8.80 -28.40
C VAL A 277 -2.84 -8.64 -27.81
N GLN A 278 -3.60 -9.72 -27.75
CA GLN A 278 -4.94 -9.76 -27.17
C GLN A 278 -4.87 -10.21 -25.71
N VAL A 279 -5.60 -9.52 -24.83
CA VAL A 279 -5.64 -9.83 -23.39
C VAL A 279 -7.01 -10.38 -23.03
N GLU A 280 -7.03 -11.45 -22.24
CA GLU A 280 -8.24 -11.96 -21.61
C GLU A 280 -8.07 -11.99 -20.09
N TYR A 281 -8.97 -11.31 -19.38
CA TYR A 281 -8.92 -11.22 -17.92
C TYR A 281 -9.72 -12.36 -17.28
N ARG A 282 -9.14 -12.98 -16.25
CA ARG A 282 -9.76 -14.06 -15.49
C ARG A 282 -9.86 -13.69 -14.01
N PRO A 283 -10.73 -12.72 -13.64
CA PRO A 283 -10.87 -12.28 -12.26
C PRO A 283 -11.45 -13.40 -11.38
N ALA A 284 -10.88 -13.57 -10.19
CA ALA A 284 -11.31 -14.57 -9.22
C ALA A 284 -11.25 -14.03 -7.79
N ASP A 285 -12.04 -14.61 -6.88
CA ASP A 285 -11.85 -14.36 -5.44
C ASP A 285 -10.52 -14.95 -4.94
N TRP A 286 -10.14 -14.62 -3.69
CA TRP A 286 -8.88 -15.06 -3.12
C TRP A 286 -8.74 -16.59 -3.04
N ASN A 287 -9.79 -17.30 -2.60
CA ASN A 287 -9.73 -18.75 -2.45
C ASN A 287 -9.50 -19.43 -3.80
N ARG A 288 -10.22 -18.97 -4.83
CA ARG A 288 -10.06 -19.47 -6.20
C ARG A 288 -8.70 -19.08 -6.79
N THR A 289 -8.20 -17.87 -6.50
CA THR A 289 -6.86 -17.45 -6.93
C THR A 289 -5.78 -18.35 -6.31
N ARG A 290 -5.86 -18.57 -4.99
CA ARG A 290 -4.94 -19.46 -4.27
C ARG A 290 -4.97 -20.88 -4.82
N GLU A 291 -6.15 -21.44 -5.09
CA GLU A 291 -6.28 -22.76 -5.73
C GLU A 291 -5.56 -22.81 -7.09
N LYS A 292 -5.72 -21.78 -7.93
CA LYS A 292 -5.06 -21.71 -9.24
C LYS A 292 -3.55 -21.60 -9.11
N LEU A 293 -3.04 -20.86 -8.13
CA LEU A 293 -1.60 -20.80 -7.84
C LEU A 293 -1.05 -22.15 -7.38
N LEU A 294 -1.71 -22.81 -6.43
CA LEU A 294 -1.32 -24.14 -5.93
C LEU A 294 -1.33 -25.22 -7.01
N THR A 295 -2.27 -25.12 -7.97
CA THR A 295 -2.39 -26.08 -9.08
C THR A 295 -1.61 -25.66 -10.33
N GLY A 296 -0.95 -24.50 -10.32
CA GLY A 296 -0.27 -23.94 -11.49
C GLY A 296 -1.19 -23.63 -12.67
N ASN A 297 -2.50 -23.48 -12.44
CA ASN A 297 -3.49 -23.16 -13.46
C ASN A 297 -3.64 -21.64 -13.65
N THR A 298 -2.52 -20.99 -13.93
CA THR A 298 -2.39 -19.56 -14.22
C THR A 298 -1.48 -19.38 -15.42
N GLN A 299 -1.62 -18.26 -16.13
CA GLN A 299 -0.67 -17.87 -17.17
C GLN A 299 0.15 -16.64 -16.73
N ILE A 300 -0.53 -15.53 -16.46
CA ILE A 300 0.03 -14.33 -15.83
C ILE A 300 -0.79 -14.10 -14.58
N TYR A 301 -0.19 -13.97 -13.40
CA TYR A 301 -0.94 -13.86 -12.15
C TYR A 301 -0.51 -12.66 -11.31
N SER A 302 -1.44 -12.01 -10.63
CA SER A 302 -1.13 -10.95 -9.66
C SER A 302 -0.81 -11.52 -8.28
N HIS A 303 0.29 -11.10 -7.66
CA HIS A 303 0.62 -11.43 -6.27
C HIS A 303 1.40 -10.31 -5.59
N GLY A 304 1.62 -10.45 -4.29
CA GLY A 304 2.46 -9.55 -3.53
C GLY A 304 3.14 -10.26 -2.38
N TRP A 305 4.31 -9.76 -2.02
CA TRP A 305 5.10 -10.25 -0.90
C TRP A 305 5.54 -9.09 -0.03
N LEU A 306 5.52 -9.28 1.28
CA LEU A 306 6.02 -8.32 2.25
C LEU A 306 7.12 -9.00 3.04
N ALA A 307 8.18 -8.26 3.38
CA ALA A 307 9.26 -8.83 4.16
C ALA A 307 8.74 -9.33 5.51
N ASP A 308 9.11 -10.55 5.88
CA ASP A 308 8.94 -11.10 7.22
C ASP A 308 10.15 -10.76 8.10
N TYR A 309 11.34 -10.63 7.49
CA TYR A 309 12.60 -10.28 8.12
C TYR A 309 13.53 -9.58 7.13
N PRO A 310 14.48 -8.73 7.61
CA PRO A 310 15.28 -7.85 6.75
C PRO A 310 16.46 -8.58 6.07
N ASP A 311 16.16 -9.59 5.25
CA ASP A 311 17.17 -10.36 4.53
C ASP A 311 16.75 -10.60 3.06
N PRO A 312 17.67 -10.49 2.08
CA PRO A 312 17.34 -10.75 0.67
C PRO A 312 16.82 -12.16 0.41
N GLU A 313 17.23 -13.16 1.22
CA GLU A 313 16.73 -14.52 1.10
C GLU A 313 15.19 -14.57 1.15
N ASN A 314 14.57 -13.72 1.98
CA ASN A 314 13.11 -13.61 2.13
C ASN A 314 12.39 -13.04 0.90
N PHE A 315 13.12 -12.68 -0.15
CA PHE A 315 12.58 -12.34 -1.46
C PHE A 315 13.06 -13.32 -2.54
N LEU A 316 14.31 -13.76 -2.44
CA LEU A 316 14.89 -14.70 -3.39
C LEU A 316 14.25 -16.09 -3.35
N PHE A 317 13.68 -16.49 -2.21
CA PHE A 317 13.02 -17.79 -2.07
C PHE A 317 11.71 -17.88 -2.88
N LEU A 318 11.12 -16.74 -3.25
CA LEU A 318 9.95 -16.66 -4.15
C LEU A 318 10.22 -17.21 -5.55
N LEU A 319 11.49 -17.47 -5.87
CA LEU A 319 11.93 -17.99 -7.16
C LEU A 319 12.72 -19.31 -6.99
N TYR A 320 12.84 -19.84 -5.77
CA TYR A 320 13.53 -21.10 -5.53
C TYR A 320 12.67 -22.28 -6.01
N GLY A 321 13.19 -23.13 -6.89
CA GLY A 321 12.43 -24.22 -7.53
C GLY A 321 11.69 -25.13 -6.54
N PRO A 322 12.34 -25.61 -5.47
CA PRO A 322 11.70 -26.42 -4.43
C PRO A 322 10.59 -25.73 -3.64
N GLU A 323 10.49 -24.40 -3.67
CA GLU A 323 9.37 -23.64 -3.07
C GLU A 323 8.17 -23.55 -4.01
N SER A 324 8.19 -24.24 -5.16
CA SER A 324 7.01 -24.33 -6.01
C SER A 324 5.94 -25.19 -5.32
N PRO A 325 4.69 -24.74 -5.23
CA PRO A 325 3.59 -25.56 -4.72
C PRO A 325 3.44 -26.92 -5.40
N LEU A 326 3.81 -27.00 -6.69
CA LEU A 326 3.77 -28.21 -7.50
C LEU A 326 4.91 -29.19 -7.20
N VAL A 327 5.97 -28.73 -6.51
CA VAL A 327 7.14 -29.53 -6.15
C VAL A 327 7.09 -29.91 -4.68
N CYS A 328 6.79 -28.96 -3.79
CA CYS A 328 6.72 -29.23 -2.35
C CYS A 328 5.40 -29.88 -1.91
N GLU A 329 4.37 -29.88 -2.77
CA GLU A 329 3.00 -30.28 -2.43
C GLU A 329 2.46 -29.54 -1.18
N CYS A 330 2.82 -28.27 -1.08
CA CYS A 330 2.61 -27.39 0.07
C CYS A 330 2.27 -25.96 -0.40
N ASP A 331 2.04 -25.04 0.54
CA ASP A 331 1.81 -23.61 0.23
C ASP A 331 3.14 -22.86 -0.01
N GLY A 332 3.95 -23.39 -0.92
CA GLY A 332 5.27 -22.84 -1.27
C GLY A 332 5.16 -21.50 -2.00
N ALA A 333 6.15 -20.63 -1.86
CA ALA A 333 6.02 -19.24 -2.33
C ALA A 333 6.39 -19.02 -3.81
N ASN A 334 7.02 -20.00 -4.47
CA ASN A 334 7.38 -19.91 -5.89
C ASN A 334 6.18 -20.19 -6.80
N ASN A 335 5.30 -19.21 -6.83
CA ASN A 335 4.09 -19.18 -7.64
C ASN A 335 4.38 -19.06 -9.15
N SER A 336 5.59 -18.64 -9.54
CA SER A 336 6.00 -18.57 -10.95
C SER A 336 6.40 -19.95 -11.49
N SER A 337 6.57 -20.96 -10.63
CA SER A 337 7.18 -22.24 -11.00
C SER A 337 8.53 -22.09 -11.71
N TYR A 338 9.29 -21.05 -11.32
CA TYR A 338 10.64 -20.85 -11.85
C TYR A 338 11.56 -21.94 -11.31
N ASP A 339 12.32 -22.58 -12.19
CA ASP A 339 13.09 -23.79 -11.96
C ASP A 339 14.37 -23.69 -12.80
N ASN A 340 15.37 -23.03 -12.22
CA ASN A 340 16.67 -22.82 -12.83
C ASN A 340 17.75 -23.45 -11.93
N PRO A 341 18.47 -24.50 -12.39
CA PRO A 341 19.45 -25.20 -11.56
C PRO A 341 20.57 -24.31 -11.01
N GLU A 342 20.98 -23.28 -11.75
CA GLU A 342 21.97 -22.31 -11.29
C GLU A 342 21.39 -21.45 -10.16
N TYR A 343 20.16 -20.95 -10.34
CA TYR A 343 19.47 -20.15 -9.32
C TYR A 343 19.28 -20.96 -8.02
N ASP A 344 18.83 -22.20 -8.14
CA ASP A 344 18.59 -23.08 -7.00
C ASP A 344 19.85 -23.38 -6.20
N GLU A 345 20.97 -23.58 -6.91
CA GLU A 345 22.25 -23.82 -6.26
C GLU A 345 22.76 -22.56 -5.54
N LEU A 346 22.62 -21.39 -6.17
CA LEU A 346 22.97 -20.12 -5.54
C LEU A 346 22.10 -19.85 -4.30
N PHE A 347 20.79 -20.11 -4.37
CA PHE A 347 19.89 -19.93 -3.23
C PHE A 347 20.28 -20.84 -2.05
N ARG A 348 20.62 -22.12 -2.31
CA ARG A 348 21.10 -23.05 -1.27
C ARG A 348 22.34 -22.54 -0.54
N GLN A 349 23.21 -21.79 -1.22
CA GLN A 349 24.38 -21.17 -0.61
C GLN A 349 24.02 -19.87 0.14
N VAL A 350 23.23 -18.98 -0.48
CA VAL A 350 22.84 -17.69 0.12
C VAL A 350 22.08 -17.85 1.43
N ARG A 351 21.26 -18.90 1.58
CA ARG A 351 20.46 -19.13 2.79
C ARG A 351 21.29 -19.55 4.02
N VAL A 352 22.54 -19.99 3.84
CA VAL A 352 23.41 -20.43 4.95
C VAL A 352 24.64 -19.54 5.14
N LEU A 353 24.99 -18.74 4.12
CA LEU A 353 26.10 -17.80 4.21
C LEU A 353 25.71 -16.58 5.08
N PRO A 354 26.60 -16.12 5.98
CA PRO A 354 26.39 -14.86 6.68
C PRO A 354 26.50 -13.66 5.73
N PRO A 355 25.95 -12.49 6.09
CA PRO A 355 26.13 -11.26 5.33
C PRO A 355 27.61 -10.96 5.06
N GLY A 356 27.94 -10.60 3.81
CA GLY A 356 29.29 -10.24 3.40
C GLY A 356 29.53 -10.33 1.88
N PRO A 357 30.71 -9.90 1.40
CA PRO A 357 30.96 -9.70 -0.03
C PRO A 357 30.82 -10.94 -0.92
N GLU A 358 30.99 -12.14 -0.36
CA GLU A 358 30.76 -13.39 -1.08
C GLU A 358 29.27 -13.63 -1.31
N ARG A 359 28.46 -13.49 -0.25
CA ARG A 359 27.00 -13.61 -0.31
C ARG A 359 26.40 -12.57 -1.27
N ASP A 360 26.90 -11.33 -1.22
CA ASP A 360 26.43 -10.24 -2.06
C ASP A 360 26.62 -10.53 -3.56
N LYS A 361 27.73 -11.19 -3.93
CA LYS A 361 27.98 -11.62 -5.32
C LYS A 361 26.99 -12.69 -5.78
N LEU A 362 26.66 -13.64 -4.91
CA LEU A 362 25.68 -14.68 -5.23
C LEU A 362 24.29 -14.07 -5.39
N VAL A 363 23.89 -13.17 -4.47
CA VAL A 363 22.64 -12.42 -4.55
C VAL A 363 22.56 -11.61 -5.85
N ALA A 364 23.61 -10.88 -6.23
CA ALA A 364 23.66 -10.13 -7.48
C ALA A 364 23.51 -11.05 -8.71
N ARG A 365 24.12 -12.25 -8.68
CA ARG A 365 23.96 -13.24 -9.76
C ARG A 365 22.53 -13.75 -9.86
N MET A 366 21.88 -14.01 -8.74
CA MET A 366 20.48 -14.44 -8.71
C MET A 366 19.53 -13.37 -9.25
N VAL A 367 19.77 -12.10 -8.91
CA VAL A 367 19.03 -10.96 -9.48
C VAL A 367 19.22 -10.87 -11.00
N GLU A 368 20.43 -11.09 -11.50
CA GLU A 368 20.68 -11.12 -12.94
C GLU A 368 19.93 -12.28 -13.64
N LEU A 369 19.90 -13.47 -13.04
CA LEU A 369 19.13 -14.61 -13.58
C LEU A 369 17.64 -14.28 -13.67
N PHE A 370 17.08 -13.66 -12.62
CA PHE A 370 15.69 -13.18 -12.60
C PHE A 370 15.40 -12.18 -13.73
N ARG A 371 16.27 -11.17 -13.90
CA ARG A 371 16.15 -10.13 -14.95
C ARG A 371 16.25 -10.73 -16.35
N ARG A 372 17.29 -11.55 -16.59
CA ARG A 372 17.56 -12.20 -17.87
C ARG A 372 16.43 -13.14 -18.28
N ASP A 373 15.92 -13.92 -17.34
CA ASP A 373 14.87 -14.90 -17.63
C ASP A 373 13.47 -14.26 -17.64
N ALA A 374 13.35 -12.97 -17.31
CA ALA A 374 12.13 -12.16 -17.37
C ALA A 374 10.95 -12.83 -16.67
N VAL A 375 11.15 -13.25 -15.42
CA VAL A 375 10.20 -14.13 -14.70
C VAL A 375 8.87 -13.43 -14.37
N TRP A 376 8.89 -12.11 -14.16
CA TRP A 376 7.68 -11.31 -13.87
C TRP A 376 7.41 -10.28 -14.95
N LEU A 377 6.15 -10.10 -15.34
CA LEU A 377 5.71 -9.10 -16.33
C LEU A 377 5.99 -7.67 -15.87
N TYR A 378 5.70 -7.38 -14.61
CA TYR A 378 6.07 -6.12 -13.97
C TYR A 378 6.08 -6.31 -12.46
N ALA A 379 6.71 -5.39 -11.76
CA ALA A 379 6.65 -5.30 -10.32
C ALA A 379 6.82 -3.85 -9.84
N TYR A 380 6.36 -3.54 -8.64
CA TYR A 380 6.62 -2.28 -7.96
C TYR A 380 6.82 -2.46 -6.46
N TYR A 381 7.60 -1.57 -5.87
CA TYR A 381 7.75 -1.44 -4.42
C TYR A 381 6.70 -0.44 -3.93
N PRO A 382 5.79 -0.84 -3.01
CA PRO A 382 4.75 0.03 -2.51
C PRO A 382 5.35 1.11 -1.61
N LYS A 383 4.86 2.34 -1.78
CA LYS A 383 5.08 3.42 -0.82
C LYS A 383 3.83 3.56 0.04
N ASP A 384 4.05 3.84 1.32
CA ASP A 384 2.97 4.17 2.24
C ASP A 384 3.09 5.60 2.68
N ILE A 385 1.95 6.25 2.79
CA ILE A 385 1.86 7.59 3.32
C ILE A 385 0.95 7.54 4.54
N TYR A 386 1.55 7.80 5.69
CA TYR A 386 0.82 7.98 6.94
C TYR A 386 0.78 9.46 7.29
N LEU A 387 -0.40 9.93 7.69
CA LEU A 387 -0.61 11.29 8.15
C LEU A 387 -0.86 11.27 9.65
N ASN A 388 -0.16 12.14 10.36
CA ASN A 388 -0.31 12.28 11.80
C ASN A 388 -0.60 13.74 12.11
N ASN A 389 -1.53 13.98 13.04
CA ASN A 389 -1.72 15.33 13.57
C ASN A 389 -0.46 15.79 14.32
N SER A 390 -0.28 17.11 14.44
CA SER A 390 0.91 17.74 15.04
C SER A 390 1.23 17.30 16.46
N TRP A 391 0.22 16.89 17.22
CA TRP A 391 0.37 16.43 18.60
C TRP A 391 0.81 14.96 18.74
N VAL A 392 1.07 14.26 17.63
CA VAL A 392 1.48 12.85 17.63
C VAL A 392 2.97 12.74 17.35
N TYR A 393 3.71 12.23 18.32
CA TYR A 393 5.17 12.11 18.28
C TYR A 393 5.61 10.65 18.10
N ASN A 394 6.89 10.48 17.77
CA ASN A 394 7.55 9.17 17.59
C ASN A 394 6.89 8.29 16.52
N THR A 395 6.52 8.90 15.40
CA THR A 395 5.72 8.29 14.33
C THR A 395 6.54 7.47 13.34
N LYS A 396 7.86 7.38 13.51
CA LYS A 396 8.76 6.61 12.65
C LYS A 396 8.35 5.12 12.63
N ARG A 397 8.18 4.59 11.41
CA ARG A 397 7.83 3.20 11.16
C ARG A 397 9.08 2.38 10.87
N HIS A 398 8.99 1.06 11.03
CA HIS A 398 10.07 0.11 10.76
C HIS A 398 9.96 -0.53 9.35
N GLY A 399 8.88 -0.31 8.60
CA GLY A 399 8.58 -0.97 7.32
C GLY A 399 8.21 -2.48 7.42
N ILE A 400 8.85 -3.24 8.30
CA ILE A 400 8.64 -4.69 8.51
C ILE A 400 7.82 -4.95 9.77
N TRP A 401 8.32 -4.49 10.92
CA TRP A 401 7.67 -4.74 12.21
C TRP A 401 6.61 -3.68 12.51
N LYS A 402 5.39 -4.15 12.85
CA LYS A 402 4.20 -3.29 13.02
C LYS A 402 3.94 -2.83 14.46
N GLY A 403 4.69 -3.30 15.46
CA GLY A 403 4.39 -3.07 16.88
C GLY A 403 4.74 -1.67 17.42
N THR A 404 4.72 -0.63 16.58
CA THR A 404 5.25 0.70 16.92
C THR A 404 4.42 1.47 17.96
N LEU A 405 3.21 0.98 18.29
CA LEU A 405 2.28 1.63 19.23
C LEU A 405 2.89 1.95 20.61
N LYS A 406 3.87 1.18 21.08
CA LYS A 406 4.51 1.43 22.37
C LYS A 406 5.35 2.70 22.40
N TYR A 407 5.84 3.14 21.23
CA TYR A 407 6.72 4.29 21.07
C TYR A 407 5.95 5.60 20.86
N LEU A 408 4.69 5.54 20.43
CA LEU A 408 3.90 6.73 20.15
C LEU A 408 3.66 7.54 21.42
N ASP A 409 3.86 8.85 21.34
CA ASP A 409 3.48 9.81 22.36
C ASP A 409 2.45 10.81 21.82
N ILE A 410 1.63 11.36 22.72
CA ILE A 410 0.51 12.26 22.38
C ILE A 410 0.50 13.45 23.33
N ASP A 411 0.60 14.66 22.77
CA ASP A 411 0.27 15.88 23.53
C ASP A 411 -1.26 16.04 23.62
N ALA A 412 -1.81 15.55 24.72
CA ALA A 412 -3.24 15.62 24.99
C ALA A 412 -3.76 17.07 25.14
N GLY A 413 -2.92 18.00 25.59
CA GLY A 413 -3.27 19.41 25.76
C GLY A 413 -3.40 20.12 24.41
N GLU A 414 -2.43 19.90 23.53
CA GLU A 414 -2.49 20.41 22.16
C GLU A 414 -3.69 19.83 21.39
N ARG A 415 -3.91 18.52 21.47
CA ARG A 415 -5.07 17.87 20.84
C ARG A 415 -6.38 18.53 21.26
N ALA A 416 -6.59 18.72 22.57
CA ALA A 416 -7.81 19.35 23.07
C ALA A 416 -7.98 20.79 22.58
N ARG A 417 -6.88 21.56 22.53
CA ARG A 417 -6.88 22.94 21.99
C ARG A 417 -7.27 22.97 20.52
N LYS A 418 -6.60 22.17 19.68
CA LYS A 418 -6.85 22.11 18.23
C LYS A 418 -8.27 21.60 17.92
N GLN A 419 -8.78 20.63 18.67
CA GLN A 419 -10.19 20.19 18.55
C GLN A 419 -11.17 21.34 18.78
N VAL A 420 -10.94 22.19 19.78
CA VAL A 420 -11.81 23.36 20.01
C VAL A 420 -11.66 24.37 18.88
N GLU A 421 -10.44 24.64 18.43
CA GLU A 421 -10.15 25.59 17.36
C GLU A 421 -10.81 25.20 16.03
N TRP A 422 -10.68 23.94 15.63
CA TRP A 422 -11.13 23.46 14.31
C TRP A 422 -12.63 23.16 14.22
N ASN A 423 -13.31 22.95 15.35
CA ASN A 423 -14.72 22.54 15.38
C ASN A 423 -15.68 23.67 15.80
N GLN A 424 -15.32 24.93 15.54
CA GLN A 424 -16.20 26.06 15.83
C GLN A 424 -17.42 26.09 14.86
N PRO A 425 -18.65 26.18 15.38
CA PRO A 425 -19.83 26.21 14.52
C PRO A 425 -19.90 27.52 13.72
N VAL A 426 -20.21 27.43 12.43
CA VAL A 426 -20.48 28.59 11.58
C VAL A 426 -21.87 29.14 11.93
N THR A 427 -21.93 30.14 12.82
CA THR A 427 -23.18 30.66 13.38
C THR A 427 -23.78 31.84 12.61
N TRP A 428 -23.00 32.53 11.77
CA TRP A 428 -23.46 33.71 11.03
C TRP A 428 -24.73 33.48 10.18
N PRO A 429 -24.95 32.31 9.52
CA PRO A 429 -26.17 32.09 8.75
C PRO A 429 -27.43 32.06 9.62
N LEU A 430 -27.31 31.63 10.88
CA LEU A 430 -28.43 31.66 11.83
C LEU A 430 -28.81 33.10 12.17
N TYR A 431 -27.82 33.96 12.42
CA TYR A 431 -28.05 35.38 12.66
C TYR A 431 -28.61 36.10 11.42
N ALA A 432 -28.10 35.79 10.23
CA ALA A 432 -28.61 36.32 8.97
C ALA A 432 -30.06 35.88 8.70
N GLY A 433 -30.38 34.60 8.94
CA GLY A 433 -31.74 34.08 8.84
C GLY A 433 -32.70 34.72 9.83
N ALA A 434 -32.29 34.88 11.10
CA ALA A 434 -33.08 35.57 12.12
C ALA A 434 -33.33 37.04 11.73
N ALA A 435 -32.32 37.74 11.23
CA ALA A 435 -32.45 39.11 10.74
C ALA A 435 -33.42 39.20 9.55
N LEU A 436 -33.38 38.24 8.62
CA LEU A 436 -34.30 38.17 7.49
C LEU A 436 -35.75 37.94 7.95
N VAL A 437 -35.98 37.03 8.90
CA VAL A 437 -37.31 36.80 9.48
C VAL A 437 -37.83 38.05 10.18
N ILE A 438 -36.99 38.72 10.96
CA ILE A 438 -37.34 39.99 11.61
C ILE A 438 -37.69 41.05 10.55
N ALA A 439 -36.90 41.18 9.49
CA ALA A 439 -37.14 42.12 8.40
C ALA A 439 -38.44 41.83 7.63
N LEU A 440 -38.80 40.55 7.43
CA LEU A 440 -40.05 40.15 6.79
C LEU A 440 -41.28 40.38 7.68
N LEU A 441 -41.15 40.18 8.99
CA LEU A 441 -42.25 40.38 9.95
C LEU A 441 -42.43 41.86 10.34
N LEU A 442 -41.39 42.68 10.29
CA LEU A 442 -41.42 44.09 10.70
C LEU A 442 -42.55 44.89 10.01
N PRO A 443 -42.72 44.84 8.68
CA PRO A 443 -43.80 45.56 7.99
C PRO A 443 -45.19 45.14 8.48
N GLY A 444 -45.40 43.83 8.70
CA GLY A 444 -46.66 43.29 9.22
C GLY A 444 -46.96 43.75 10.64
N VAL A 445 -45.95 43.73 11.52
CA VAL A 445 -46.06 44.24 12.90
C VAL A 445 -46.29 45.74 12.93
N ILE A 446 -45.61 46.52 12.09
CA ILE A 446 -45.80 47.96 11.95
C ILE A 446 -47.22 48.26 11.45
N ALA A 447 -47.71 47.55 10.43
CA ALA A 447 -49.08 47.69 9.92
C ALA A 447 -50.13 47.35 10.99
N TYR A 448 -49.93 46.25 11.73
CA TYR A 448 -50.81 45.83 12.82
C TYR A 448 -50.86 46.88 13.94
N ARG A 449 -49.70 47.39 14.40
CA ARG A 449 -49.64 48.45 15.43
C ARG A 449 -50.23 49.77 14.96
N ARG A 450 -50.01 50.17 13.70
CA ARG A 450 -50.67 51.34 13.10
C ARG A 450 -52.19 51.19 13.13
N ARG A 451 -52.72 50.00 12.84
CA ARG A 451 -54.15 49.71 12.88
C ARG A 451 -54.73 49.74 14.29
N GLN A 452 -53.99 49.25 15.29
CA GLN A 452 -54.41 49.33 16.70
C GLN A 452 -54.43 50.78 17.24
N ASN A 453 -53.46 51.60 16.82
CA ASN A 453 -53.37 53.00 17.24
C ASN A 453 -54.26 53.95 16.43
N ALA A 454 -54.90 53.47 15.36
CA ALA A 454 -55.92 54.22 14.64
C ALA A 454 -57.18 54.30 15.53
N THR A 455 -57.24 55.33 16.37
CA THR A 455 -58.42 55.67 17.15
C THR A 455 -59.55 56.03 16.20
N ALA A 456 -60.70 55.37 16.35
CA ALA A 456 -61.91 55.68 15.60
C ALA A 456 -62.38 57.11 15.92
N ARG A 457 -61.98 58.07 15.08
CA ARG A 457 -62.70 59.35 14.94
C ARG A 457 -63.76 59.15 13.86
N GLY A 458 -64.93 58.65 14.24
CA GLY A 458 -66.14 58.87 13.45
C GLY A 458 -66.62 60.32 13.64
N PRO A 459 -67.12 60.99 12.60
CA PRO A 459 -67.75 62.30 12.78
C PRO A 459 -69.08 62.12 13.53
N VAL A 460 -69.31 62.98 14.52
CA VAL A 460 -70.64 63.18 15.11
C VAL A 460 -71.33 64.23 14.26
N GLU A 461 -72.33 63.82 13.49
CA GLU A 461 -73.44 64.66 13.01
C GLU A 461 -74.75 64.05 13.50
#